data_AF-A0AAU3N9C6-F1
#
_entry.id   AF-A0AAU3N9C6-F1
#
_cell.length_a   1.000
_cell.length_b   1.000
_cell.length_c   1.000
_cell.angle_alpha   90.00
_cell.angle_beta   90.00
_cell.angle_gamma   90.00
#
_symmetry.space_group_name_H-M   'P 1'
#
loop_
_entity.id
_entity.type
_entity.pdbx_description
1 polymer ?
#
loop_
_entity_poly.entity_id
_entity_poly.type
_entity_poly.pdbx_seq_one_letter_code
_entity_poly.pdbx_strand_id
1 'polypeptide(L)'
;MTTQADHERELIPRPERTPEAVRVALARIAPHRLGEMEQHKEQALAAAIQDSKIGHLQHWLTHWQVQVEIERRSDLHARHQTALAAVNNTSSKDDPAFRTAVDELRAVETEARQAVSG
;
A
#
# COMPACT_ATOMS: atom_id res chain seq x y z
N MET A 1 -19.01 -11.99 25.19
CA MET A 1 -18.97 -10.54 24.91
C MET A 1 -18.31 -10.36 23.55
N THR A 2 -18.92 -9.52 22.72
CA THR A 2 -18.85 -9.53 21.26
C THR A 2 -17.67 -8.69 20.74
N THR A 3 -16.69 -9.33 20.11
CA THR A 3 -15.67 -8.67 19.26
C THR A 3 -15.94 -9.06 17.81
N GLN A 4 -17.01 -8.53 17.22
CA GLN A 4 -17.38 -8.85 15.84
C GLN A 4 -17.52 -7.61 14.94
N ALA A 5 -17.38 -6.40 15.48
CA ALA A 5 -17.59 -5.16 14.73
C ALA A 5 -16.30 -4.54 14.11
N ASP A 6 -15.11 -5.03 14.46
CA ASP A 6 -13.85 -4.48 13.94
C ASP A 6 -13.32 -5.24 12.70
N HIS A 7 -13.71 -6.52 12.56
CA HIS A 7 -13.35 -7.35 11.41
C HIS A 7 -14.20 -7.10 10.15
N GLU A 8 -15.27 -6.31 10.26
CA GLU A 8 -16.20 -6.05 9.14
C GLU A 8 -15.54 -5.23 8.01
N ARG A 9 -14.34 -4.69 8.24
CA ARG A 9 -13.58 -3.87 7.27
C ARG A 9 -12.22 -4.45 6.89
N GLU A 10 -11.85 -5.63 7.39
CA GLU A 10 -10.56 -6.29 7.12
C GLU A 10 -10.78 -7.51 6.20
N LEU A 11 -10.30 -7.43 4.95
CA LEU A 11 -10.50 -8.50 3.95
C LEU A 11 -9.65 -9.76 4.24
N ILE A 12 -8.50 -9.59 4.88
CA ILE A 12 -7.57 -10.67 5.26
C ILE A 12 -6.92 -10.36 6.62
N PRO A 13 -6.45 -11.38 7.36
CA PRO A 13 -5.56 -11.14 8.50
C PRO A 13 -4.27 -10.45 8.04
N ARG A 14 -3.64 -9.69 8.95
CA ARG A 14 -2.39 -8.98 8.67
C ARG A 14 -1.29 -10.00 8.30
N PRO A 15 -0.62 -9.85 7.14
CA PRO A 15 0.47 -10.74 6.76
C PRO A 15 1.70 -10.53 7.63
N GLU A 16 2.50 -11.59 7.77
CA GLU A 16 3.83 -11.50 8.36
C GLU A 16 4.74 -10.54 7.57
N ARG A 17 5.79 -10.01 8.20
CA ARG A 17 6.79 -9.15 7.55
C ARG A 17 7.76 -9.97 6.70
N THR A 18 7.24 -10.73 5.73
CA THR A 18 8.03 -11.54 4.79
C THR A 18 7.57 -11.30 3.34
N PRO A 19 8.49 -11.39 2.36
CA PRO A 19 8.16 -11.23 0.94
C PRO A 19 7.07 -12.21 0.48
N GLU A 20 7.09 -13.43 0.99
CA GLU A 20 6.11 -14.46 0.62
C GLU A 20 4.73 -14.15 1.19
N ALA A 21 4.63 -13.75 2.46
CA ALA A 21 3.35 -13.37 3.06
C ALA A 21 2.72 -12.17 2.34
N VAL A 22 3.54 -11.18 1.95
CA VAL A 22 3.11 -10.04 1.12
C VAL A 22 2.58 -10.50 -0.23
N ARG A 23 3.30 -11.41 -0.92
CA ARG A 23 2.84 -11.97 -2.20
C ARG A 23 1.51 -12.69 -2.08
N VAL A 24 1.36 -13.55 -1.06
CA VAL A 24 0.13 -14.33 -0.82
C VAL A 24 -1.04 -13.40 -0.49
N ALA A 25 -0.83 -12.39 0.35
CA ALA A 25 -1.83 -11.38 0.67
C ALA A 25 -2.26 -10.60 -0.58
N LEU A 26 -1.29 -10.10 -1.35
CA LEU A 26 -1.56 -9.32 -2.56
C LEU A 26 -2.28 -10.16 -3.62
N ALA A 27 -1.95 -11.45 -3.76
CA ALA A 27 -2.64 -12.36 -4.68
C ALA A 27 -4.13 -12.54 -4.34
N ARG A 28 -4.51 -12.38 -3.07
CA ARG A 28 -5.90 -12.50 -2.62
C ARG A 28 -6.70 -11.21 -2.82
N ILE A 29 -6.10 -10.05 -2.53
CA ILE A 29 -6.81 -8.77 -2.46
C ILE A 29 -6.62 -7.90 -3.72
N ALA A 30 -5.46 -7.99 -4.38
CA ALA A 30 -5.11 -7.17 -5.54
C ALA A 30 -4.21 -7.94 -6.53
N PRO A 31 -4.71 -9.01 -7.17
CA PRO A 31 -3.91 -9.87 -8.05
C PRO A 31 -3.31 -9.11 -9.25
N HIS A 32 -3.96 -8.04 -9.68
CA HIS A 32 -3.48 -7.16 -10.75
C HIS A 32 -2.15 -6.44 -10.41
N ARG A 33 -1.83 -6.27 -9.11
CA ARG A 33 -0.58 -5.64 -8.66
C ARG A 33 0.59 -6.60 -8.49
N LEU A 34 0.39 -7.92 -8.65
CA LEU A 34 1.47 -8.89 -8.52
C LEU A 34 2.62 -8.63 -9.50
N GLY A 35 2.29 -8.27 -10.75
CA GLY A 35 3.30 -7.94 -11.76
C GLY A 35 4.10 -6.67 -11.44
N GLU A 36 3.47 -5.67 -10.83
CA GLU A 36 4.14 -4.46 -10.34
C GLU A 36 5.05 -4.79 -9.15
N MET A 37 4.58 -5.61 -8.22
CA MET A 37 5.33 -6.06 -7.04
C MET A 37 6.59 -6.83 -7.41
N GLU A 38 6.49 -7.77 -8.36
CA GLU A 38 7.65 -8.54 -8.82
C GLU A 38 8.66 -7.65 -9.55
N GLN A 39 8.22 -6.76 -10.44
CA GLN A 39 9.12 -5.80 -11.09
C GLN A 39 9.81 -4.86 -10.08
N HIS A 40 9.10 -4.38 -9.07
CA HIS A 40 9.69 -3.53 -8.04
C HIS A 40 10.69 -4.31 -7.17
N LYS A 41 10.44 -5.61 -6.92
CA LYS A 41 11.38 -6.49 -6.21
C LYS A 41 12.68 -6.67 -6.98
N GLU A 42 12.57 -6.90 -8.30
CA GLU A 42 13.75 -7.02 -9.18
C GLU A 42 14.58 -5.73 -9.20
N GLN A 43 13.92 -4.57 -9.29
CA GLN A 43 14.58 -3.26 -9.21
C GLN A 43 15.27 -3.06 -7.84
N ALA A 44 14.60 -3.41 -6.75
CA ALA A 44 15.18 -3.31 -5.41
C ALA A 44 16.38 -4.25 -5.23
N LEU A 45 16.35 -5.46 -5.82
CA LEU A 45 17.46 -6.39 -5.82
C LEU A 45 18.65 -5.83 -6.64
N ALA A 46 18.39 -5.31 -7.84
CA ALA A 46 19.43 -4.69 -8.67
C ALA A 46 20.09 -3.51 -7.95
N ALA A 47 19.28 -2.64 -7.31
CA ALA A 47 19.77 -1.52 -6.51
C ALA A 47 20.57 -2.00 -5.28
N ALA A 48 20.10 -3.03 -4.59
CA ALA A 48 20.81 -3.61 -3.45
C ALA A 48 22.19 -4.17 -3.83
N ILE A 49 22.29 -4.81 -5.00
CA ILE A 49 23.57 -5.31 -5.53
C ILE A 49 24.48 -4.13 -5.89
N GLN A 50 23.95 -3.15 -6.61
CA GLN A 50 24.72 -1.99 -7.07
C GLN A 50 25.30 -1.17 -5.92
N ASP A 51 24.50 -0.92 -4.89
CA ASP A 51 24.87 -0.09 -3.73
C ASP A 51 25.46 -0.94 -2.57
N SER A 52 25.41 -2.27 -2.70
CA SER A 52 25.75 -3.22 -1.63
C SER A 52 24.97 -2.97 -0.32
N LYS A 53 23.72 -2.53 -0.44
CA LYS A 53 22.84 -2.20 0.71
C LYS A 53 21.56 -3.02 0.69
N ILE A 54 21.39 -3.84 1.72
CA ILE A 54 20.14 -4.59 1.99
C ILE A 54 18.93 -3.67 2.26
N GLY A 55 19.20 -2.40 2.58
CA GLY A 55 18.16 -1.38 2.84
C GLY A 55 17.16 -1.22 1.69
N HIS A 56 17.57 -1.47 0.44
CA HIS A 56 16.66 -1.43 -0.70
C HIS A 56 15.57 -2.51 -0.62
N LEU A 57 15.93 -3.73 -0.23
CA LEU A 57 14.95 -4.82 -0.04
C LEU A 57 14.05 -4.57 1.18
N GLN A 58 14.60 -4.01 2.26
CA GLN A 58 13.81 -3.64 3.43
C GLN A 58 12.80 -2.51 3.12
N HIS A 59 13.22 -1.54 2.29
CA HIS A 59 12.34 -0.48 1.81
C HIS A 59 11.23 -1.05 0.93
N TRP A 60 11.58 -1.92 -0.02
CA TRP A 60 10.61 -2.64 -0.86
C TRP A 60 9.59 -3.40 0.00
N LEU A 61 10.05 -4.15 1.01
CA LEU A 61 9.17 -4.93 1.88
C LEU A 61 8.20 -3.99 2.62
N THR A 62 8.73 -2.92 3.23
CA THR A 62 7.92 -1.93 3.94
C THR A 62 6.88 -1.29 3.03
N HIS A 63 7.26 -0.89 1.82
CA HIS A 63 6.37 -0.30 0.83
C HIS A 63 5.19 -1.24 0.52
N TRP A 64 5.47 -2.51 0.22
CA TRP A 64 4.41 -3.46 -0.13
C TRP A 64 3.56 -3.89 1.06
N GLN A 65 4.08 -3.86 2.29
CA GLN A 65 3.24 -4.02 3.47
C GLN A 65 2.23 -2.88 3.63
N VAL A 66 2.65 -1.63 3.37
CA VAL A 66 1.73 -0.48 3.37
C VAL A 66 0.64 -0.68 2.32
N GLN A 67 1.00 -1.06 1.09
CA GLN A 67 0.02 -1.30 0.03
C GLN A 67 -0.97 -2.40 0.38
N VAL A 68 -0.48 -3.52 0.94
CA VAL A 68 -1.35 -4.60 1.41
C VAL A 68 -2.28 -4.11 2.53
N GLU A 69 -1.83 -3.27 3.47
CA GLU A 69 -2.68 -2.73 4.53
C GLU A 69 -3.77 -1.79 3.99
N ILE A 70 -3.46 -0.99 2.97
CA ILE A 70 -4.46 -0.14 2.28
C ILE A 70 -5.53 -1.01 1.62
N GLU A 71 -5.12 -2.04 0.87
CA GLU A 71 -6.05 -2.93 0.16
C GLU A 71 -6.84 -3.83 1.14
N ARG A 72 -6.23 -4.23 2.26
CA ARG A 72 -6.84 -5.06 3.31
C ARG A 72 -7.96 -4.33 4.04
N ARG A 73 -7.79 -3.02 4.28
CA ARG A 73 -8.78 -2.19 4.99
C ARG A 73 -9.72 -1.53 3.98
N SER A 74 -10.97 -1.99 3.90
CA SER A 74 -11.96 -1.48 2.94
C SER A 74 -12.18 0.04 3.04
N ASP A 75 -12.07 0.61 4.25
CA ASP A 75 -12.14 2.05 4.50
C ASP A 75 -10.97 2.81 3.83
N LEU A 76 -9.74 2.34 4.04
CA LEU A 76 -8.55 2.94 3.44
C LEU A 76 -8.56 2.79 1.92
N HIS A 77 -8.95 1.62 1.42
CA HIS A 77 -9.07 1.39 -0.02
C HIS A 77 -10.10 2.34 -0.65
N ALA A 78 -11.28 2.50 -0.05
CA ALA A 78 -12.31 3.41 -0.58
C ALA A 78 -11.83 4.87 -0.60
N ARG A 79 -11.14 5.33 0.46
CA ARG A 79 -10.52 6.66 0.52
C ARG A 79 -9.43 6.82 -0.53
N HIS A 80 -8.56 5.82 -0.68
CA HIS A 80 -7.50 5.79 -1.68
C HIS A 80 -8.07 5.90 -3.11
N GLN A 81 -9.09 5.10 -3.45
CA GLN A 81 -9.72 5.13 -4.78
C GLN A 81 -10.41 6.46 -5.06
N THR A 82 -11.11 7.02 -4.06
CA THR A 82 -11.78 8.32 -4.19
C THR A 82 -10.76 9.44 -4.44
N ALA A 83 -9.67 9.46 -3.69
CA ALA A 83 -8.61 10.44 -3.86
C ALA A 83 -7.87 10.26 -5.19
N LEU A 84 -7.59 9.02 -5.60
CA LEU A 84 -6.99 8.74 -6.91
C LEU A 84 -7.89 9.19 -8.07
N ALA A 85 -9.20 8.96 -7.98
CA ALA A 85 -10.16 9.43 -8.96
C ALA A 85 -10.22 10.97 -9.03
N ALA A 86 -10.15 11.65 -7.88
CA ALA A 86 -10.10 13.11 -7.83
C ALA A 86 -8.82 13.66 -8.49
N VAL A 87 -7.65 13.06 -8.23
CA VAL A 87 -6.39 13.41 -8.91
C VAL A 87 -6.50 13.23 -10.43
N ASN A 88 -7.07 12.12 -10.89
CA ASN A 88 -7.21 11.84 -12.33
C ASN A 88 -8.22 12.74 -13.03
N ASN A 89 -9.25 13.21 -12.31
CA ASN A 89 -10.28 14.10 -12.85
C ASN A 89 -9.83 15.57 -12.90
N THR A 90 -8.82 15.96 -12.15
CA THR A 90 -8.28 17.32 -12.19
C THR A 90 -7.31 17.52 -13.35
N SER A 91 -7.52 18.58 -14.12
CA SER A 91 -6.70 18.86 -15.31
C SER A 91 -5.41 19.63 -15.02
N SER A 92 -5.23 20.15 -13.80
CA SER A 92 -4.04 20.93 -13.43
C SER A 92 -3.59 20.65 -12.00
N LYS A 93 -2.27 20.66 -11.79
CA LYS A 93 -1.64 20.53 -10.46
C LYS A 93 -1.86 21.74 -9.56
N ASP A 94 -2.26 22.88 -10.14
CA ASP A 94 -2.63 24.08 -9.41
C ASP A 94 -4.09 24.07 -8.93
N ASP A 95 -4.87 23.06 -9.33
CA ASP A 95 -6.23 22.92 -8.84
C ASP A 95 -6.22 22.62 -7.33
N PRO A 96 -6.96 23.39 -6.50
CA PRO A 96 -7.06 23.09 -5.08
C PRO A 96 -7.59 21.68 -4.81
N ALA A 97 -8.48 21.16 -5.67
CA ALA A 97 -8.97 19.79 -5.56
C ALA A 97 -7.88 18.76 -5.82
N PHE A 98 -6.92 19.03 -6.73
CA PHE A 98 -5.76 18.16 -6.94
C PHE A 98 -4.90 18.10 -5.67
N ARG A 99 -4.64 19.27 -5.06
CA ARG A 99 -3.85 19.35 -3.83
C ARG A 99 -4.51 18.60 -2.67
N THR A 100 -5.81 18.80 -2.48
CA THR A 100 -6.59 18.07 -1.46
C THR A 100 -6.57 16.57 -1.70
N ALA A 101 -6.72 16.12 -2.95
CA ALA A 101 -6.70 14.70 -3.28
C ALA A 101 -5.32 14.06 -3.05
N VAL A 102 -4.23 14.76 -3.40
CA VAL A 102 -2.86 14.29 -3.10
C VAL A 102 -2.59 14.25 -1.60
N ASP A 103 -3.11 15.21 -0.84
CA ASP A 103 -2.99 15.22 0.63
C ASP A 103 -3.71 14.02 1.25
N GLU A 104 -4.92 13.72 0.77
CA GLU A 104 -5.69 12.55 1.20
C GLU A 104 -4.97 11.23 0.87
N LEU A 105 -4.37 11.10 -0.33
CA LEU A 105 -3.56 9.93 -0.68
C LEU A 105 -2.39 9.75 0.31
N ARG A 106 -1.69 10.83 0.65
CA ARG A 106 -0.59 10.81 1.63
C ARG A 106 -1.07 10.46 3.03
N ALA A 107 -2.25 10.94 3.42
CA ALA A 107 -2.85 10.64 4.71
C ALA A 107 -3.16 9.14 4.82
N VAL A 108 -3.79 8.55 3.79
CA VAL A 108 -4.07 7.11 3.70
C VAL A 108 -2.79 6.29 3.79
N GLU A 109 -1.75 6.64 3.01
CA GLU A 109 -0.47 5.96 3.05
C GLU A 109 0.23 6.08 4.41
N THR A 110 0.12 7.24 5.07
CA THR A 110 0.71 7.48 6.39
C THR A 110 0.01 6.65 7.45
N GLU A 111 -1.32 6.60 7.44
CA GLU A 111 -2.12 5.78 8.35
C GLU A 111 -1.79 4.29 8.18
N ALA A 112 -1.72 3.80 6.94
CA ALA A 112 -1.30 2.44 6.64
C ALA A 112 0.14 2.16 7.09
N ARG A 113 1.07 3.11 6.90
CA ARG A 113 2.46 2.97 7.36
C ARG A 113 2.57 2.87 8.88
N GLN A 114 1.80 3.68 9.61
CA GLN A 114 1.76 3.62 11.07
C GLN A 114 1.20 2.28 11.54
N ALA A 115 0.13 1.80 10.90
CA ALA A 115 -0.49 0.52 11.21
C ALA A 115 0.47 -0.66 11.03
N VAL A 116 1.31 -0.67 9.98
CA VAL A 116 2.29 -1.74 9.77
C VAL A 116 3.53 -1.62 10.63
N SER A 117 3.84 -0.44 11.18
CA SER A 117 5.06 -0.17 11.95
C SER A 117 4.90 -0.40 13.46
N GLY A 118 3.69 -0.23 14.00
CA GLY A 118 3.31 -0.58 15.37
C GLY A 118 3.12 -2.07 15.57
#